data_AF-A0A817Q1K2-F1
#
_entry.id   AF-A0A817Q1K2-F1
#
_cell.length_a   1.000
_cell.length_b   1.000
_cell.length_c   1.000
_cell.angle_alpha   90.00
_cell.angle_beta   90.00
_cell.angle_gamma   90.00
#
_symmetry.space_group_name_H-M   'P 1'
#
loop_
_entity.id
_entity.type
_entity.pdbx_description
1 polymer ?
#
loop_
_entity_poly.entity_id
_entity_poly.type
_entity_poly.pdbx_seq_one_letter_code
_entity_poly.pdbx_strand_id
1 'polypeptide(L)'
;MDLNGYQWEQIITDSLPKLKVFQWKTRIVLDNYTNKEQQINHVIDSFRSSFWIDKHQWFVRCHSDSAFQSNILWLYTLPYTFDDFSTTIINALFRSTCPPENDFHSYDYVNRFTYESSKTQECASFHIKFVNIHHLLLEHRPTYHFWSIIPTLDHLISLEIFLHDDIDDTIYVLLQDLLDRAPRLYSLKFRSWSYLPIFLAESKTHSIRRIDLQGSDRSYREMWFSEDECGRLCRSTLGIQCEVLFIRVKHRQSILDLVNRMCNLRALNIQCQENQLDEFNGLSLSRDEELVKWLEHQLPPTWKIGKDPRWHHSIQMWIR
;
A
#
# COMPACT_ATOMS: atom_id res chain seq x y z
N MET A 1 -27.13 -12.15 -3.53
CA MET A 1 -28.11 -11.83 -4.58
C MET A 1 -27.66 -10.50 -5.14
N ASP A 2 -27.17 -10.52 -6.37
CA ASP A 2 -26.49 -9.37 -6.94
C ASP A 2 -27.54 -8.59 -7.75
N LEU A 3 -27.83 -7.35 -7.32
CA LEU A 3 -28.86 -6.50 -7.94
C LEU A 3 -28.33 -5.88 -9.23
N ASN A 4 -29.11 -5.97 -10.32
CA ASN A 4 -28.81 -5.30 -11.59
C ASN A 4 -29.40 -3.87 -11.63
N GLY A 5 -29.11 -3.13 -12.71
CA GLY A 5 -29.52 -1.74 -12.86
C GLY A 5 -31.04 -1.53 -12.91
N TYR A 6 -31.80 -2.47 -13.49
CA TYR A 6 -33.26 -2.41 -13.48
C TYR A 6 -33.85 -2.58 -12.08
N GLN A 7 -33.28 -3.49 -11.28
CA GLN A 7 -33.72 -3.69 -9.90
C GLN A 7 -33.40 -2.47 -9.03
N TRP A 8 -32.22 -1.88 -9.19
CA TRP A 8 -31.88 -0.62 -8.52
C TRP A 8 -32.78 0.53 -8.94
N GLU A 9 -33.09 0.65 -10.23
CA GLU A 9 -34.03 1.65 -10.75
C GLU A 9 -35.40 1.53 -10.09
N GLN A 10 -35.94 0.31 -9.98
CA GLN A 10 -37.21 0.05 -9.30
C GLN A 10 -37.16 0.44 -7.82
N ILE A 11 -36.11 0.01 -7.10
CA ILE A 11 -35.92 0.33 -5.68
C ILE A 11 -35.86 1.85 -5.47
N ILE A 12 -35.09 2.57 -6.28
CA ILE A 12 -34.94 4.02 -6.16
C ILE A 12 -36.26 4.72 -6.47
N THR A 13 -36.96 4.28 -7.52
CA THR A 13 -38.24 4.86 -7.92
C THR A 13 -39.31 4.68 -6.84
N ASP A 14 -39.43 3.47 -6.30
CA ASP A 14 -40.48 3.13 -5.33
C ASP A 14 -40.17 3.65 -3.93
N SER A 15 -38.91 3.56 -3.51
CA SER A 15 -38.53 3.73 -2.10
C SER A 15 -37.74 5.02 -1.84
N LEU A 16 -37.05 5.57 -2.86
CA LEU A 16 -36.18 6.73 -2.71
C LEU A 16 -36.46 7.82 -3.77
N PRO A 17 -37.73 8.23 -3.98
CA PRO A 17 -38.08 9.14 -5.08
C PRO A 17 -37.47 10.55 -4.97
N LYS A 18 -36.94 10.90 -3.79
CA LYS A 18 -36.27 12.19 -3.53
C LYS A 18 -34.74 12.09 -3.57
N LEU A 19 -34.18 10.94 -3.95
CA LEU A 19 -32.75 10.74 -4.03
C LEU A 19 -32.15 11.63 -5.13
N LYS A 20 -31.23 12.52 -4.73
CA LYS A 20 -30.54 13.44 -5.64
C LYS A 20 -29.16 12.95 -6.06
N VAL A 21 -28.50 12.22 -5.17
CA VAL A 21 -27.14 11.72 -5.34
C VAL A 21 -27.15 10.25 -5.03
N PHE A 22 -26.67 9.43 -5.97
CA PHE A 22 -26.49 8.01 -5.78
C PHE A 22 -25.00 7.69 -5.86
N GLN A 23 -24.39 7.48 -4.70
CA GLN A 23 -22.99 7.06 -4.58
C GLN A 23 -22.95 5.61 -4.14
N TRP A 24 -22.46 4.75 -5.02
CA TRP A 24 -22.53 3.32 -4.81
C TRP A 24 -21.30 2.61 -5.37
N LYS A 25 -20.81 1.60 -4.63
CA LYS A 25 -19.72 0.69 -4.99
C LYS A 25 -20.09 -0.69 -4.45
N THR A 26 -20.01 -1.70 -5.31
CA THR A 26 -20.25 -3.09 -4.94
C THR A 26 -19.28 -4.02 -5.66
N ARG A 27 -19.22 -5.26 -5.19
CA ARG A 27 -18.60 -6.38 -5.89
C ARG A 27 -19.67 -7.38 -6.30
N ILE A 28 -19.54 -7.92 -7.50
CA ILE A 28 -20.39 -8.97 -8.07
C ILE A 28 -19.50 -10.18 -8.35
N VAL A 29 -19.98 -11.38 -8.04
CA VAL A 29 -19.27 -12.62 -8.38
C VAL A 29 -19.85 -13.17 -9.68
N LEU A 30 -19.03 -13.19 -10.72
CA LEU A 30 -19.36 -13.72 -12.04
C LEU A 30 -19.33 -15.25 -12.03
N ASP A 31 -20.15 -15.86 -12.88
CA ASP A 31 -20.17 -17.30 -13.06
C ASP A 31 -18.95 -17.77 -13.86
N ASN A 32 -18.33 -18.88 -13.43
CA ASN A 32 -17.19 -19.52 -14.08
C ASN A 32 -17.56 -20.17 -15.42
N TYR A 33 -18.81 -20.59 -15.60
CA TYR A 33 -19.22 -21.41 -16.74
C TYR A 33 -19.65 -20.60 -17.97
N THR A 34 -19.83 -19.28 -17.82
CA THR A 34 -20.34 -18.39 -18.86
C THR A 34 -19.26 -17.40 -19.30
N ASN A 35 -19.30 -16.94 -20.56
CA ASN A 35 -18.36 -15.94 -21.07
C ASN A 35 -18.35 -14.67 -20.19
N LYS A 36 -17.20 -14.37 -19.58
CA LYS A 36 -17.00 -13.26 -18.64
C LYS A 36 -17.38 -11.90 -19.24
N GLU A 37 -16.99 -11.65 -20.49
CA GLU A 37 -17.30 -10.39 -21.17
C GLU A 37 -18.81 -10.23 -21.41
N GLN A 38 -19.50 -11.29 -21.80
CA GLN A 38 -20.96 -11.26 -21.97
C GLN A 38 -21.67 -10.96 -20.65
N GLN A 39 -21.24 -11.57 -19.54
CA GLN A 39 -21.80 -11.28 -18.21
C GLN A 39 -21.57 -9.81 -17.82
N ILE A 40 -20.37 -9.29 -18.04
CA ILE A 40 -20.03 -7.90 -17.73
C ILE A 40 -20.87 -6.94 -18.58
N ASN A 41 -21.00 -7.20 -19.88
CA ASN A 41 -21.84 -6.40 -20.77
C ASN A 41 -23.31 -6.44 -20.32
N HIS A 42 -23.84 -7.62 -19.97
CA HIS A 42 -25.20 -7.74 -19.46
C HIS A 42 -25.44 -6.90 -18.20
N VAL A 43 -24.50 -6.95 -17.24
CA VAL A 43 -24.57 -6.12 -16.03
C VAL A 43 -24.57 -4.65 -16.38
N ILE A 44 -23.63 -4.19 -17.21
CA ILE A 44 -23.50 -2.76 -17.56
C ILE A 44 -24.69 -2.26 -18.39
N ASP A 45 -25.18 -3.06 -19.33
CA ASP A 45 -26.32 -2.70 -20.17
C ASP A 45 -27.59 -2.49 -19.35
N SER A 46 -27.74 -3.16 -18.19
CA SER A 46 -28.86 -2.91 -17.28
C SER A 46 -28.84 -1.51 -16.63
N PHE A 47 -27.71 -0.79 -16.68
CA PHE A 47 -27.56 0.59 -16.21
C PHE A 47 -27.61 1.63 -17.36
N ARG A 48 -27.99 1.22 -18.58
CA ARG A 48 -28.08 2.11 -19.75
C ARG A 48 -29.51 2.62 -20.03
N SER A 49 -30.45 2.42 -19.12
CA SER A 49 -31.80 2.98 -19.27
C SER A 49 -31.78 4.51 -19.19
N SER A 50 -32.81 5.16 -19.74
CA SER A 50 -32.98 6.62 -19.68
C SER A 50 -33.09 7.14 -18.25
N PHE A 51 -33.49 6.29 -17.29
CA PHE A 51 -33.44 6.60 -15.87
C PHE A 51 -32.02 6.94 -15.42
N TRP A 52 -31.04 6.08 -15.74
CA TRP A 52 -29.64 6.27 -15.33
C TRP A 52 -28.96 7.41 -16.10
N ILE A 53 -29.12 7.42 -17.42
CA ILE A 53 -28.34 8.28 -18.31
C ILE A 53 -28.95 9.66 -18.45
N ASP A 54 -30.22 9.74 -18.84
CA ASP A 54 -30.85 11.01 -19.22
C ASP A 54 -31.42 11.75 -18.02
N LYS A 55 -32.17 11.02 -17.16
CA LYS A 55 -32.90 11.62 -16.04
C LYS A 55 -31.99 11.98 -14.88
N HIS A 56 -31.11 11.07 -14.49
CA HIS A 56 -30.29 11.20 -13.28
C HIS A 56 -28.82 11.51 -13.55
N GLN A 57 -28.31 11.20 -14.76
CA GLN A 57 -26.89 11.30 -15.10
C GLN A 57 -25.99 10.57 -14.10
N TRP A 58 -26.48 9.45 -13.55
CA TRP A 58 -25.72 8.58 -12.66
C TRP A 58 -25.03 7.52 -13.51
N PHE A 59 -23.86 7.86 -14.01
CA PHE A 59 -23.07 6.93 -14.81
C PHE A 59 -22.48 5.84 -13.93
N VAL A 60 -22.40 4.64 -14.49
CA VAL A 60 -21.87 3.46 -13.83
C VAL A 60 -20.66 2.97 -14.61
N ARG A 61 -19.63 2.57 -13.88
CA ARG A 61 -18.42 1.96 -14.42
C ARG A 61 -18.14 0.67 -13.67
N CYS A 62 -17.60 -0.29 -14.39
CA CYS A 62 -17.07 -1.49 -13.79
C CYS A 62 -15.64 -1.75 -14.24
N HIS A 63 -14.95 -2.52 -13.42
CA HIS A 63 -13.73 -3.21 -13.83
C HIS A 63 -13.71 -4.61 -13.26
N SER A 64 -13.15 -5.53 -14.02
CA SER A 64 -12.83 -6.85 -13.54
C SER A 64 -11.37 -7.11 -13.80
N ASP A 65 -10.66 -7.51 -12.76
CA ASP A 65 -9.30 -7.99 -12.88
C ASP A 65 -9.30 -9.35 -13.60
N SER A 66 -8.44 -9.51 -14.60
CA SER A 66 -8.33 -10.74 -15.37
C SER A 66 -7.12 -11.59 -14.96
N ALA A 67 -6.21 -11.06 -14.15
CA ALA A 67 -4.94 -11.70 -13.82
C ALA A 67 -5.12 -12.87 -12.84
N PHE A 68 -6.10 -12.81 -11.94
CA PHE A 68 -6.20 -13.74 -10.82
C PHE A 68 -7.19 -14.90 -10.99
N GLN A 69 -7.68 -15.16 -12.21
CA GLN A 69 -8.90 -15.99 -12.41
C GLN A 69 -10.05 -15.51 -11.49
N SER A 70 -9.97 -14.26 -11.03
CA SER A 70 -10.95 -13.71 -10.12
C SER A 70 -12.20 -13.42 -10.95
N ASN A 71 -13.30 -14.03 -10.56
CA ASN A 71 -14.60 -13.73 -11.13
C ASN A 71 -15.23 -12.53 -10.43
N ILE A 72 -14.41 -11.59 -9.97
CA ILE A 72 -14.93 -10.43 -9.24
C ILE A 72 -15.06 -9.28 -10.23
N LEU A 73 -16.27 -8.75 -10.31
CA LEU A 73 -16.59 -7.51 -11.01
C LEU A 73 -16.83 -6.43 -9.96
N TRP A 74 -16.00 -5.40 -9.97
CA TRP A 74 -16.24 -4.20 -9.20
C TRP A 74 -17.09 -3.24 -10.00
N LEU A 75 -18.17 -2.75 -9.41
CA LEU A 75 -19.14 -1.88 -10.05
C LEU A 75 -19.36 -0.65 -9.16
N TYR A 76 -19.36 0.54 -9.75
CA TYR A 76 -19.49 1.79 -9.01
C TYR A 76 -20.05 2.94 -9.85
N THR A 77 -20.60 3.95 -9.18
CA THR A 77 -21.07 5.20 -9.80
C THR A 77 -19.93 6.19 -10.04
N LEU A 78 -20.11 7.07 -11.03
CA LEU A 78 -19.20 8.18 -11.33
C LEU A 78 -19.83 9.54 -10.96
N PRO A 79 -19.03 10.55 -10.57
CA PRO A 79 -17.58 10.51 -10.34
C PRO A 79 -17.21 9.57 -9.18
N TYR A 80 -15.96 9.09 -9.16
CA TYR A 80 -15.52 8.16 -8.13
C TYR A 80 -15.30 8.91 -6.81
N THR A 81 -16.12 8.63 -5.79
CA THR A 81 -16.09 9.35 -4.50
C THR A 81 -15.55 8.52 -3.34
N PHE A 82 -14.96 7.35 -3.61
CA PHE A 82 -14.40 6.49 -2.58
C PHE A 82 -12.90 6.76 -2.39
N ASP A 83 -12.44 6.62 -1.14
CA ASP A 83 -11.07 6.92 -0.75
C ASP A 83 -10.05 5.90 -1.27
N ASP A 84 -10.50 4.65 -1.42
CA ASP A 84 -9.70 3.51 -1.81
C ASP A 84 -9.97 3.06 -3.24
N PHE A 85 -8.90 2.85 -4.00
CA PHE A 85 -8.96 2.19 -5.29
C PHE A 85 -7.86 1.14 -5.37
N SER A 86 -8.25 -0.11 -5.59
CA SER A 86 -7.34 -1.24 -5.78
C SER A 86 -7.70 -1.92 -7.09
N THR A 87 -6.71 -2.10 -7.95
CA THR A 87 -6.88 -2.82 -9.21
C THR A 87 -5.54 -3.28 -9.76
N THR A 88 -5.56 -4.48 -10.30
CA THR A 88 -4.57 -4.93 -11.28
C THR A 88 -4.91 -4.25 -12.60
N ILE A 89 -4.33 -3.07 -12.85
CA ILE A 89 -4.73 -2.24 -14.01
C ILE A 89 -4.38 -2.93 -15.33
N ILE A 90 -3.32 -3.73 -15.31
CA ILE A 90 -2.85 -4.42 -16.50
C ILE A 90 -3.76 -5.63 -16.75
N ASN A 91 -4.55 -5.53 -17.82
CA ASN A 91 -5.57 -6.48 -18.31
C ASN A 91 -6.97 -6.36 -17.67
N ALA A 92 -7.24 -5.33 -16.86
CA ALA A 92 -8.59 -5.14 -16.35
C ALA A 92 -9.58 -4.80 -17.49
N LEU A 93 -10.70 -5.51 -17.54
CA LEU A 93 -11.79 -5.19 -18.47
C LEU A 93 -12.62 -4.05 -17.88
N PHE A 94 -12.48 -2.86 -18.43
CA PHE A 94 -13.31 -1.71 -18.07
C PHE A 94 -14.52 -1.60 -19.00
N ARG A 95 -15.68 -1.25 -18.42
CA ARG A 95 -16.87 -0.83 -19.16
C ARG A 95 -17.53 0.31 -18.40
N SER A 96 -18.11 1.24 -19.14
CA SER A 96 -18.85 2.35 -18.55
C SER A 96 -20.10 2.66 -19.35
N THR A 97 -21.08 3.24 -18.66
CA THR A 97 -22.24 3.88 -19.27
C THR A 97 -22.00 5.37 -19.56
N CYS A 98 -20.87 5.93 -19.13
CA CYS A 98 -20.49 7.30 -19.47
C CYS A 98 -20.09 7.42 -20.95
N PRO A 99 -20.53 8.46 -21.67
CA PRO A 99 -20.07 8.72 -23.04
C PRO A 99 -18.54 8.95 -23.09
N PRO A 100 -17.83 8.46 -24.13
CA PRO A 100 -16.38 8.59 -24.26
C PRO A 100 -15.87 10.04 -24.17
N GLU A 101 -16.63 11.00 -24.69
CA GLU A 101 -16.30 12.43 -24.67
C GLU A 101 -16.27 13.03 -23.25
N ASN A 102 -16.98 12.41 -22.32
CA ASN A 102 -17.11 12.82 -20.92
C ASN A 102 -16.45 11.83 -19.95
N ASP A 103 -15.66 10.86 -20.47
CA ASP A 103 -15.07 9.78 -19.67
C ASP A 103 -13.92 10.26 -18.75
N PHE A 104 -13.67 11.58 -18.72
CA PHE A 104 -12.76 12.31 -17.84
C PHE A 104 -13.25 12.40 -16.39
N HIS A 105 -14.04 11.44 -15.91
CA HIS A 105 -14.43 11.45 -14.51
C HIS A 105 -13.21 11.23 -13.63
N SER A 106 -12.97 12.24 -12.80
CA SER A 106 -11.79 12.33 -11.98
C SER A 106 -11.86 11.34 -10.81
N TYR A 107 -10.72 10.72 -10.52
CA TYR A 107 -10.53 9.90 -9.34
C TYR A 107 -9.92 10.76 -8.21
N ASP A 108 -10.35 12.02 -8.14
CA ASP A 108 -9.77 13.05 -7.26
C ASP A 108 -9.96 12.72 -5.77
N TYR A 109 -10.95 11.90 -5.43
CA TYR A 109 -11.22 11.46 -4.06
C TYR A 109 -10.37 10.26 -3.64
N VAL A 110 -9.67 9.61 -4.57
CA VAL A 110 -8.83 8.46 -4.27
C VAL A 110 -7.55 8.94 -3.60
N ASN A 111 -7.50 8.84 -2.27
CA ASN A 111 -6.27 9.13 -1.54
C ASN A 111 -5.44 7.86 -1.32
N ARG A 112 -6.03 6.67 -1.42
CA ARG A 112 -5.34 5.38 -1.25
C ARG A 112 -5.40 4.57 -2.53
N PHE A 113 -4.25 4.28 -3.10
CA PHE A 113 -4.15 3.55 -4.35
C PHE A 113 -3.20 2.35 -4.22
N THR A 114 -3.68 1.18 -4.63
CA THR A 114 -2.84 -0.02 -4.78
C THR A 114 -2.54 -0.23 -6.25
N TYR A 115 -1.25 -0.18 -6.59
CA TYR A 115 -0.76 -0.47 -7.92
C TYR A 115 -0.24 -1.90 -8.00
N GLU A 116 -0.89 -2.67 -8.86
CA GLU A 116 -0.50 -4.03 -9.18
C GLU A 116 -0.29 -4.15 -10.70
N SER A 117 0.93 -4.48 -11.10
CA SER A 117 1.33 -4.68 -12.50
C SER A 117 1.45 -6.17 -12.81
N SER A 118 0.75 -6.66 -13.83
CA SER A 118 1.04 -7.98 -14.38
C SER A 118 2.34 -7.95 -15.21
N LYS A 119 2.90 -9.14 -15.50
CA LYS A 119 4.14 -9.28 -16.30
C LYS A 119 3.94 -8.96 -17.79
N THR A 120 2.70 -8.80 -18.27
CA THR A 120 2.39 -8.64 -19.69
C THR A 120 2.30 -7.16 -20.08
N GLN A 121 3.03 -6.74 -21.11
CA GLN A 121 3.25 -5.32 -21.48
C GLN A 121 2.09 -4.62 -22.20
N GLU A 122 1.02 -5.33 -22.58
CA GLU A 122 -0.05 -4.74 -23.37
C GLU A 122 -1.18 -4.21 -22.47
N CYS A 123 -1.16 -2.90 -22.20
CA CYS A 123 -2.27 -2.23 -21.55
C CYS A 123 -3.03 -1.40 -22.58
N ALA A 124 -4.36 -1.57 -22.64
CA ALA A 124 -5.21 -0.63 -23.35
C ALA A 124 -5.04 0.77 -22.74
N SER A 125 -5.02 1.80 -23.58
CA SER A 125 -4.91 3.18 -23.14
C SER A 125 -6.18 3.60 -22.40
N PHE A 126 -6.17 3.52 -21.07
CA PHE A 126 -7.25 4.03 -20.25
C PHE A 126 -6.98 5.50 -19.90
N HIS A 127 -8.00 6.35 -20.03
CA HIS A 127 -7.94 7.76 -19.62
C HIS A 127 -8.22 7.92 -18.11
N ILE A 128 -7.70 7.03 -17.28
CA ILE A 128 -7.82 7.11 -15.82
C ILE A 128 -6.61 7.88 -15.29
N LYS A 129 -6.86 8.89 -14.45
CA LYS A 129 -5.82 9.64 -13.76
C LYS A 129 -6.14 9.77 -12.28
N PHE A 130 -5.14 9.52 -11.44
CA PHE A 130 -5.15 9.71 -10.00
C PHE A 130 -4.19 10.84 -9.65
N VAL A 131 -4.73 12.01 -9.30
CA VAL A 131 -3.93 13.22 -9.08
C VAL A 131 -3.69 13.54 -7.59
N ASN A 132 -4.53 12.99 -6.70
CA ASN A 132 -4.53 13.30 -5.25
C ASN A 132 -4.15 12.11 -4.37
N ILE A 133 -3.29 11.20 -4.85
CA ILE A 133 -2.88 10.05 -4.05
C ILE A 133 -2.04 10.51 -2.86
N HIS A 134 -2.47 10.13 -1.65
CA HIS A 134 -1.74 10.35 -0.41
C HIS A 134 -1.02 9.09 0.08
N HIS A 135 -1.57 7.92 -0.21
CA HIS A 135 -1.05 6.62 0.17
C HIS A 135 -0.98 5.71 -1.05
N LEU A 136 0.23 5.23 -1.36
CA LEU A 136 0.49 4.34 -2.47
C LEU A 136 1.02 3.00 -1.94
N LEU A 137 0.38 1.90 -2.34
CA LEU A 137 0.91 0.55 -2.19
C LEU A 137 1.40 0.06 -3.56
N LEU A 138 2.67 -0.29 -3.66
CA LEU A 138 3.29 -0.86 -4.86
C LEU A 138 3.54 -2.35 -4.64
N GLU A 139 2.78 -3.20 -5.31
CA GLU A 139 2.96 -4.66 -5.26
C GLU A 139 3.90 -5.18 -6.35
N HIS A 140 4.20 -4.34 -7.35
CA HIS A 140 5.07 -4.67 -8.46
C HIS A 140 5.87 -3.45 -8.95
N ARG A 141 6.83 -3.72 -9.84
CA ARG A 141 7.65 -2.69 -10.50
C ARG A 141 6.75 -1.67 -11.22
N PRO A 142 6.94 -0.35 -11.00
CA PRO A 142 6.29 0.67 -11.80
C PRO A 142 6.62 0.51 -13.30
N THR A 143 5.61 0.53 -14.16
CA THR A 143 5.78 0.48 -15.62
C THR A 143 5.60 1.87 -16.24
N TYR A 144 5.82 2.02 -17.55
CA TYR A 144 5.46 3.28 -18.23
C TYR A 144 3.98 3.65 -18.03
N HIS A 145 3.10 2.63 -17.94
CA HIS A 145 1.69 2.84 -17.70
C HIS A 145 1.42 3.46 -16.32
N PHE A 146 2.18 3.09 -15.29
CA PHE A 146 2.10 3.69 -13.95
C PHE A 146 2.17 5.22 -14.01
N TRP A 147 3.12 5.76 -14.77
CA TRP A 147 3.30 7.21 -14.92
C TRP A 147 2.19 7.89 -15.74
N SER A 148 1.48 7.13 -16.58
CA SER A 148 0.33 7.65 -17.34
C SER A 148 -0.92 7.82 -16.46
N ILE A 149 -1.10 6.94 -15.47
CA ILE A 149 -2.24 6.97 -14.54
C ILE A 149 -1.97 7.86 -13.31
N ILE A 150 -0.71 7.98 -12.90
CA ILE A 150 -0.28 8.82 -11.78
C ILE A 150 0.76 9.81 -12.31
N PRO A 151 0.32 10.92 -12.92
CA PRO A 151 1.23 11.87 -13.55
C PRO A 151 2.07 12.66 -12.53
N THR A 152 1.58 12.80 -11.29
CA THR A 152 2.20 13.61 -10.23
C THR A 152 2.10 12.91 -8.88
N LEU A 153 3.12 13.04 -8.04
CA LEU A 153 3.17 12.48 -6.68
C LEU A 153 3.34 13.56 -5.60
N ASP A 154 2.99 14.81 -5.90
CA ASP A 154 3.16 15.96 -5.00
C ASP A 154 2.37 15.85 -3.69
N HIS A 155 1.30 15.04 -3.70
CA HIS A 155 0.45 14.78 -2.54
C HIS A 155 0.82 13.50 -1.78
N LEU A 156 1.78 12.71 -2.26
CA LEU A 156 2.11 11.43 -1.67
C LEU A 156 2.77 11.62 -0.30
N ILE A 157 2.14 11.09 0.75
CA ILE A 157 2.61 11.15 2.15
C ILE A 157 3.17 9.80 2.58
N SER A 158 2.63 8.70 2.07
CA SER A 158 3.02 7.35 2.46
C SER A 158 3.20 6.44 1.25
N LEU A 159 4.30 5.71 1.25
CA LEU A 159 4.62 4.70 0.25
C LEU A 159 4.85 3.36 0.94
N GLU A 160 4.14 2.33 0.50
CA GLU A 160 4.34 0.95 0.90
C GLU A 160 4.79 0.14 -0.31
N ILE A 161 5.87 -0.63 -0.15
CA ILE A 161 6.51 -1.37 -1.24
C ILE A 161 6.55 -2.86 -0.89
N PHE A 162 6.00 -3.66 -1.79
CA PHE A 162 5.96 -5.10 -1.74
C PHE A 162 6.60 -5.62 -3.02
N LEU A 163 7.92 -5.85 -3.00
CA LEU A 163 8.65 -6.38 -4.16
C LEU A 163 9.00 -7.85 -3.92
N HIS A 164 8.61 -8.70 -4.85
CA HIS A 164 8.97 -10.11 -4.88
C HIS A 164 10.29 -10.37 -5.65
N ASP A 165 10.89 -11.53 -5.39
CA ASP A 165 12.31 -11.93 -5.48
C ASP A 165 13.16 -11.64 -6.76
N ASP A 166 12.69 -10.92 -7.77
CA ASP A 166 13.48 -10.55 -8.96
C ASP A 166 13.86 -9.06 -8.96
N ILE A 167 14.61 -8.65 -7.93
CA ILE A 167 15.18 -7.30 -7.86
C ILE A 167 16.49 -7.26 -8.67
N ASP A 168 16.43 -6.73 -9.88
CA ASP A 168 17.61 -6.27 -10.62
C ASP A 168 17.95 -4.80 -10.25
N ASP A 169 19.13 -4.32 -10.63
CA ASP A 169 19.60 -2.95 -10.33
C ASP A 169 18.67 -1.85 -10.87
N THR A 170 17.85 -2.13 -11.88
CA THR A 170 16.93 -1.15 -12.46
C THR A 170 15.77 -0.81 -11.53
N ILE A 171 15.44 -1.68 -10.55
CA ILE A 171 14.39 -1.33 -9.58
C ILE A 171 14.80 -0.13 -8.72
N TYR A 172 16.09 0.00 -8.40
CA TYR A 172 16.57 1.10 -7.57
C TYR A 172 16.46 2.44 -8.29
N VAL A 173 16.76 2.44 -9.59
CA VAL A 173 16.57 3.63 -10.44
C VAL A 173 15.11 4.04 -10.48
N LEU A 174 14.20 3.07 -10.62
CA LEU A 174 12.75 3.33 -10.64
C LEU A 174 12.22 3.82 -9.29
N LEU A 175 12.66 3.20 -8.19
CA LEU A 175 12.30 3.65 -6.85
C LEU A 175 12.85 5.05 -6.59
N GLN A 176 14.09 5.34 -6.99
CA GLN A 176 14.67 6.67 -6.81
C GLN A 176 13.91 7.73 -7.62
N ASP A 177 13.56 7.46 -8.89
CA ASP A 177 12.72 8.36 -9.70
C ASP A 177 11.35 8.61 -9.02
N LEU A 178 10.76 7.58 -8.43
CA LEU A 178 9.53 7.72 -7.67
C LEU A 178 9.69 8.59 -6.43
N LEU A 179 10.74 8.36 -5.64
CA LEU A 179 11.01 9.17 -4.46
C LEU A 179 11.33 10.63 -4.82
N ASP A 180 12.04 10.87 -5.92
CA ASP A 180 12.37 12.22 -6.41
C ASP A 180 11.11 12.99 -6.85
N ARG A 181 10.09 12.29 -7.36
CA ARG A 181 8.79 12.86 -7.73
C ARG A 181 7.83 13.04 -6.55
N ALA A 182 8.17 12.56 -5.35
CA ALA A 182 7.32 12.58 -4.17
C ALA A 182 7.90 13.49 -3.07
N PRO A 183 7.96 14.82 -3.29
CA PRO A 183 8.66 15.75 -2.39
C PRO A 183 8.07 15.81 -0.97
N ARG A 184 6.83 15.37 -0.77
CA ARG A 184 6.13 15.36 0.53
C ARG A 184 6.09 13.98 1.19
N LEU A 185 6.78 12.99 0.63
CA LEU A 185 6.77 11.64 1.17
C LEU A 185 7.37 11.61 2.58
N TYR A 186 6.53 11.32 3.56
CA TYR A 186 6.91 11.29 4.97
C TYR A 186 7.19 9.88 5.48
N SER A 187 6.43 8.90 4.99
CA SER A 187 6.48 7.51 5.45
C SER A 187 6.84 6.56 4.33
N LEU A 188 7.88 5.74 4.55
CA LEU A 188 8.32 4.69 3.65
C LEU A 188 8.27 3.35 4.35
N LYS A 189 7.53 2.41 3.78
CA LYS A 189 7.39 1.07 4.29
C LYS A 189 7.80 0.05 3.26
N PHE A 190 8.61 -0.91 3.68
CA PHE A 190 8.85 -2.10 2.89
C PHE A 190 8.15 -3.28 3.56
N ARG A 191 7.64 -4.21 2.75
CA ARG A 191 7.01 -5.46 3.22
C ARG A 191 7.78 -6.70 2.81
N SER A 192 8.50 -6.61 1.71
CA SER A 192 9.37 -7.66 1.21
C SER A 192 10.56 -6.98 0.56
N TRP A 193 11.76 -7.46 0.86
CA TRP A 193 12.99 -7.01 0.23
C TRP A 193 14.06 -8.06 0.39
N SER A 194 14.93 -8.23 -0.60
CA SER A 194 16.13 -9.08 -0.49
C SER A 194 17.44 -8.30 -0.43
N TYR A 195 17.45 -7.04 -0.89
CA TYR A 195 18.67 -6.23 -1.06
C TYR A 195 18.51 -4.76 -0.60
N LEU A 196 17.53 -4.49 0.25
CA LEU A 196 17.22 -3.16 0.77
C LEU A 196 18.39 -2.32 1.34
N PRO A 197 19.41 -2.91 2.00
CA PRO A 197 20.51 -2.13 2.59
C PRO A 197 21.29 -1.28 1.58
N ILE A 198 21.33 -1.68 0.30
CA ILE A 198 22.00 -0.93 -0.78
C ILE A 198 21.18 0.32 -1.12
N PHE A 199 19.89 0.15 -1.40
CA PHE A 199 18.99 1.26 -1.71
C PHE A 199 18.95 2.33 -0.62
N LEU A 200 18.83 1.89 0.64
CA LEU A 200 18.73 2.81 1.77
C LEU A 200 19.98 3.67 1.94
N ALA A 201 21.15 3.18 1.54
CA ALA A 201 22.42 3.90 1.65
C ALA A 201 22.54 5.05 0.64
N GLU A 202 21.94 4.90 -0.54
CA GLU A 202 22.14 5.79 -1.68
C GLU A 202 21.03 6.82 -1.88
N SER A 203 19.87 6.64 -1.23
CA SER A 203 18.74 7.54 -1.39
C SER A 203 19.05 8.97 -0.92
N LYS A 204 18.64 9.94 -1.75
CA LYS A 204 18.88 11.39 -1.54
C LYS A 204 17.66 12.14 -1.01
N THR A 205 16.61 11.44 -0.62
CA THR A 205 15.36 12.09 -0.23
C THR A 205 15.43 12.66 1.17
N HIS A 206 14.87 13.85 1.38
CA HIS A 206 15.00 14.60 2.63
C HIS A 206 13.68 14.73 3.44
N SER A 207 12.57 14.25 2.88
CA SER A 207 11.22 14.37 3.44
C SER A 207 10.81 13.19 4.31
N ILE A 208 11.44 12.02 4.10
CA ILE A 208 11.06 10.78 4.76
C ILE A 208 11.54 10.82 6.21
N ARG A 209 10.62 10.73 7.17
CA ARG A 209 10.89 10.75 8.62
C ARG A 209 10.45 9.46 9.30
N ARG A 210 9.63 8.65 8.64
CA ARG A 210 9.14 7.37 9.16
C ARG A 210 9.56 6.26 8.22
N ILE A 211 10.27 5.26 8.75
CA ILE A 211 10.74 4.12 7.99
C ILE A 211 10.25 2.83 8.68
N ASP A 212 9.59 1.96 7.92
CA ASP A 212 9.14 0.65 8.40
C ASP A 212 9.82 -0.47 7.62
N LEU A 213 10.73 -1.15 8.32
CA LEU A 213 11.61 -2.22 7.88
C LEU A 213 11.38 -3.50 8.70
N GLN A 214 10.16 -3.74 9.18
CA GLN A 214 9.84 -5.03 9.81
C GLN A 214 9.43 -6.12 8.82
N GLY A 215 9.02 -5.73 7.61
CA GLY A 215 8.61 -6.66 6.58
C GLY A 215 7.21 -7.19 6.80
N SER A 216 6.84 -8.20 6.04
CA SER A 216 5.58 -8.91 6.20
C SER A 216 5.80 -10.16 7.04
N ASP A 217 4.86 -10.46 7.93
CA ASP A 217 4.88 -11.67 8.73
C ASP A 217 4.71 -12.96 7.91
N ARG A 218 4.39 -12.81 6.61
CA ARG A 218 4.06 -13.92 5.70
C ARG A 218 5.16 -14.27 4.72
N SER A 219 6.24 -13.49 4.64
CA SER A 219 7.35 -13.82 3.74
C SER A 219 8.19 -14.93 4.35
N TYR A 220 8.44 -15.99 3.58
CA TYR A 220 9.22 -17.18 3.96
C TYR A 220 10.67 -16.91 4.37
N ARG A 221 11.14 -15.65 4.30
CA ARG A 221 12.46 -15.23 4.77
C ARG A 221 12.27 -14.06 5.72
N GLU A 222 12.23 -14.35 7.01
CA GLU A 222 12.39 -13.31 8.02
C GLU A 222 13.76 -12.65 7.82
N MET A 223 13.73 -11.36 7.51
CA MET A 223 14.96 -10.60 7.30
C MET A 223 15.31 -9.85 8.58
N TRP A 224 16.52 -10.10 9.05
CA TRP A 224 17.09 -9.52 10.25
C TRP A 224 18.31 -8.70 9.84
N PHE A 225 18.33 -7.42 10.19
CA PHE A 225 19.46 -6.55 9.90
C PHE A 225 20.68 -6.95 10.74
N SER A 226 21.78 -7.23 10.06
CA SER A 226 23.10 -7.37 10.65
C SER A 226 23.64 -6.03 11.18
N GLU A 227 24.73 -6.09 11.93
CA GLU A 227 25.42 -4.91 12.44
C GLU A 227 25.94 -4.01 11.31
N ASP A 228 26.50 -4.58 10.23
CA ASP A 228 26.96 -3.80 9.07
C ASP A 228 25.80 -3.07 8.37
N GLU A 229 24.67 -3.76 8.16
CA GLU A 229 23.48 -3.17 7.53
C GLU A 229 22.86 -2.06 8.40
N CYS A 230 22.81 -2.25 9.72
CA CYS A 230 22.42 -1.19 10.66
C CYS A 230 23.39 -0.01 10.58
N GLY A 231 24.70 -0.28 10.54
CA GLY A 231 25.72 0.75 10.40
C GLY A 231 25.59 1.55 9.10
N ARG A 232 25.25 0.89 7.98
CA ARG A 232 24.96 1.56 6.70
C ARG A 232 23.72 2.42 6.77
N LEU A 233 22.63 1.90 7.37
CA LEU A 233 21.41 2.67 7.60
C LEU A 233 21.69 3.93 8.42
N CYS A 234 22.40 3.83 9.54
CA CYS A 234 22.74 4.98 10.39
C CYS A 234 23.51 6.09 9.65
N ARG A 235 24.29 5.73 8.63
CA ARG A 235 25.10 6.68 7.84
C ARG A 235 24.36 7.25 6.62
N SER A 236 23.20 6.69 6.27
CA SER A 236 22.47 7.12 5.08
C SER A 236 21.63 8.37 5.34
N THR A 237 21.29 9.10 4.28
CA THR A 237 20.39 10.25 4.35
C THR A 237 19.08 9.89 5.05
N LEU A 238 18.52 8.72 4.70
CA LEU A 238 17.31 8.20 5.30
C LEU A 238 17.46 7.94 6.80
N GLY A 239 18.56 7.29 7.22
CA GLY A 239 18.78 7.01 8.63
C GLY A 239 19.04 8.27 9.46
N ILE A 240 19.85 9.20 8.95
CA ILE A 240 20.21 10.44 9.65
C ILE A 240 18.95 11.24 10.02
N GLN A 241 17.97 11.30 9.12
CA GLN A 241 16.79 12.12 9.29
C GLN A 241 15.57 11.37 9.86
N CYS A 242 15.67 10.05 9.99
CA CYS A 242 14.57 9.22 10.45
C CYS A 242 14.21 9.58 11.90
N GLU A 243 12.93 9.88 12.13
CA GLU A 243 12.37 10.14 13.45
C GLU A 243 11.68 8.90 14.03
N VAL A 244 11.14 8.04 13.17
CA VAL A 244 10.42 6.83 13.60
C VAL A 244 10.87 5.64 12.78
N LEU A 245 11.51 4.67 13.44
CA LEU A 245 12.02 3.44 12.81
C LEU A 245 11.27 2.22 13.34
N PHE A 246 10.82 1.36 12.43
CA PHE A 246 10.41 -0.01 12.72
C PHE A 246 11.43 -0.94 12.07
N ILE A 247 12.05 -1.84 12.83
CA ILE A 247 13.14 -2.68 12.29
C ILE A 247 13.24 -4.03 13.02
N ARG A 248 13.79 -5.03 12.33
CA ARG A 248 14.20 -6.33 12.88
C ARG A 248 15.72 -6.40 12.87
N VAL A 249 16.37 -6.66 13.99
CA VAL A 249 17.86 -6.73 14.08
C VAL A 249 18.33 -8.09 14.58
N LYS A 250 19.50 -8.53 14.12
CA LYS A 250 20.11 -9.79 14.57
C LYS A 250 20.57 -9.70 16.02
N HIS A 251 21.30 -8.64 16.36
CA HIS A 251 22.03 -8.50 17.61
C HIS A 251 21.52 -7.35 18.47
N ARG A 252 21.51 -7.52 19.79
CA ARG A 252 21.12 -6.46 20.75
C ARG A 252 22.02 -5.22 20.63
N GLN A 253 23.29 -5.41 20.28
CA GLN A 253 24.24 -4.32 20.09
C GLN A 253 23.83 -3.35 18.97
N SER A 254 23.22 -3.88 17.89
CA SER A 254 22.70 -3.06 16.80
C SER A 254 21.64 -2.06 17.26
N ILE A 255 20.89 -2.38 18.32
CA ILE A 255 19.90 -1.46 18.92
C ILE A 255 20.61 -0.22 19.46
N LEU A 256 21.71 -0.41 20.19
CA LEU A 256 22.50 0.68 20.76
C LEU A 256 23.14 1.53 19.66
N ASP A 257 23.66 0.90 18.61
CA ASP A 257 24.22 1.62 17.46
C ASP A 257 23.18 2.48 16.73
N LEU A 258 21.96 1.96 16.54
CA LEU A 258 20.87 2.71 15.92
C LEU A 258 20.54 3.96 16.75
N VAL A 259 20.26 3.79 18.05
CA VAL A 259 19.82 4.92 18.90
C VAL A 259 20.93 5.94 19.16
N ASN A 260 22.20 5.53 19.17
CA ASN A 260 23.32 6.44 19.39
C ASN A 260 23.73 7.19 18.12
N ARG A 261 23.50 6.63 16.92
CA ARG A 261 23.96 7.22 15.66
C ARG A 261 22.85 7.94 14.89
N MET A 262 21.59 7.53 15.04
CA MET A 262 20.44 8.19 14.39
C MET A 262 19.94 9.36 15.25
N CYS A 263 20.62 10.49 15.15
CA CYS A 263 20.42 11.64 16.06
C CYS A 263 19.01 12.26 16.05
N ASN A 264 18.21 12.04 15.01
CA ASN A 264 16.83 12.53 14.93
C ASN A 264 15.79 11.50 15.38
N LEU A 265 16.22 10.29 15.77
CA LEU A 265 15.32 9.21 16.14
C LEU A 265 14.56 9.53 17.43
N ARG A 266 13.23 9.54 17.36
CA ARG A 266 12.30 9.83 18.47
C ARG A 266 11.53 8.59 18.91
N ALA A 267 11.34 7.64 18.01
CA ALA A 267 10.68 6.38 18.33
C ALA A 267 11.34 5.22 17.57
N LEU A 268 11.61 4.14 18.30
CA LEU A 268 12.15 2.90 17.75
C LEU A 268 11.21 1.76 18.15
N ASN A 269 10.72 1.03 17.16
CA ASN A 269 10.03 -0.23 17.37
C ASN A 269 10.91 -1.35 16.78
N ILE A 270 11.33 -2.27 17.64
CA ILE A 270 12.36 -3.24 17.30
C ILE A 270 12.00 -4.65 17.71
N GLN A 271 12.36 -5.61 16.88
CA GLN A 271 12.45 -7.03 17.25
C GLN A 271 13.92 -7.44 17.18
N CYS A 272 14.36 -8.36 18.04
CA CYS A 272 15.75 -8.80 18.12
C CYS A 272 15.86 -10.33 18.02
N GLN A 273 16.63 -10.84 17.06
CA GLN A 273 16.72 -12.28 16.76
C GLN A 273 17.42 -13.07 17.87
N GLU A 274 18.49 -12.53 18.47
CA GLU A 274 19.19 -13.14 19.61
C GLU A 274 18.26 -13.53 20.76
N ASN A 275 17.09 -12.91 20.85
CA ASN A 275 16.11 -13.19 21.89
C ASN A 275 15.11 -14.28 21.49
N GLN A 276 15.05 -14.70 20.23
CA GLN A 276 14.04 -15.64 19.74
C GLN A 276 14.51 -17.10 19.70
N LEU A 277 15.82 -17.36 19.55
CA LEU A 277 16.33 -18.70 19.21
C LEU A 277 16.15 -19.81 20.26
N ASP A 278 15.86 -19.49 21.53
CA ASP A 278 15.83 -20.49 22.60
C ASP A 278 14.42 -20.97 23.01
N GLU A 279 13.34 -20.63 22.27
CA GLU A 279 11.93 -20.80 22.74
C GLU A 279 11.51 -22.25 23.05
N PHE A 280 12.32 -23.24 22.69
CA PHE A 280 12.04 -24.65 22.96
C PHE A 280 12.17 -25.09 24.43
N ASN A 281 12.68 -24.25 25.35
CA ASN A 281 13.04 -24.69 26.70
C ASN A 281 12.13 -24.21 27.86
N GLY A 282 10.95 -23.64 27.59
CA GLY A 282 9.77 -23.67 28.49
C GLY A 282 9.80 -22.98 29.87
N LEU A 283 10.93 -22.44 30.36
CA LEU A 283 11.02 -21.89 31.73
C LEU A 283 11.92 -20.64 31.80
N SER A 284 11.37 -19.43 31.59
CA SER A 284 12.01 -18.16 31.94
C SER A 284 11.00 -17.01 31.81
N LEU A 285 11.25 -15.88 32.49
CA LEU A 285 10.60 -14.59 32.24
C LEU A 285 10.44 -14.38 30.72
N SER A 286 9.33 -13.77 30.27
CA SER A 286 9.16 -13.56 28.83
C SER A 286 10.34 -12.73 28.34
N ARG A 287 11.13 -13.24 27.39
CA ARG A 287 12.47 -12.72 27.04
C ARG A 287 12.51 -11.25 26.64
N ASP A 288 11.38 -10.75 26.20
CA ASP A 288 11.17 -9.33 25.95
C ASP A 288 11.40 -8.51 27.24
N GLU A 289 11.07 -9.03 28.42
CA GLU A 289 11.38 -8.41 29.72
C GLU A 289 12.87 -8.39 30.02
N GLU A 290 13.62 -9.42 29.62
CA GLU A 290 15.08 -9.42 29.78
C GLU A 290 15.70 -8.34 28.89
N LEU A 291 15.26 -8.23 27.63
CA LEU A 291 15.74 -7.20 26.72
C LEU A 291 15.32 -5.81 27.18
N VAL A 292 14.08 -5.63 27.65
CA VAL A 292 13.62 -4.35 28.23
C VAL A 292 14.50 -3.98 29.42
N LYS A 293 14.72 -4.88 30.39
CA LYS A 293 15.59 -4.61 31.55
C LYS A 293 17.03 -4.30 31.14
N TRP A 294 17.55 -5.02 30.15
CA TRP A 294 18.89 -4.76 29.61
C TRP A 294 18.96 -3.36 28.98
N LEU A 295 17.98 -2.98 28.16
CA LEU A 295 17.89 -1.65 27.56
C LEU A 295 17.75 -0.55 28.61
N GLU A 296 16.92 -0.75 29.64
CA GLU A 296 16.78 0.17 30.77
C GLU A 296 18.09 0.39 31.54
N HIS A 297 18.98 -0.59 31.55
CA HIS A 297 20.31 -0.47 32.17
C HIS A 297 21.32 0.26 31.28
N GLN A 298 21.23 0.08 29.95
CA GLN A 298 22.17 0.67 28.98
C GLN A 298 21.80 2.09 28.56
N LEU A 299 20.53 2.48 28.70
CA LEU A 299 20.00 3.72 28.11
C LEU A 299 19.55 4.73 29.17
N PRO A 300 19.43 6.02 28.81
CA PRO A 300 19.03 7.04 29.76
C PRO A 300 17.66 6.72 30.40
N PRO A 301 17.49 6.95 31.72
CA PRO A 301 16.24 6.67 32.42
C PRO A 301 15.08 7.60 32.00
N THR A 302 15.37 8.63 31.20
CA THR A 302 14.37 9.53 30.61
C THR A 302 13.61 8.90 29.44
N TRP A 303 14.13 7.81 28.88
CA TRP A 303 13.51 7.10 27.76
C TRP A 303 12.41 6.18 28.27
N LYS A 304 11.33 6.05 27.50
CA LYS A 304 10.27 5.09 27.82
C LYS A 304 10.47 3.84 26.99
N ILE A 305 10.76 2.72 27.65
CA ILE A 305 11.01 1.43 27.01
C ILE A 305 9.93 0.47 27.49
N GLY A 306 9.33 -0.30 26.58
CA GLY A 306 8.32 -1.28 26.93
C GLY A 306 7.95 -2.16 25.76
N LYS A 307 7.15 -3.20 25.99
CA LYS A 307 6.66 -4.05 24.91
C LYS A 307 5.61 -3.31 24.08
N ASP A 308 5.59 -3.51 22.77
CA ASP A 308 4.48 -3.05 21.94
C ASP A 308 3.29 -4.01 22.11
N PRO A 309 2.13 -3.55 22.62
CA PRO A 309 0.99 -4.43 22.84
C PRO A 309 0.38 -4.98 21.53
N ARG A 310 0.75 -4.41 20.38
CA ARG A 310 0.19 -4.78 19.07
C ARG A 310 0.99 -5.86 18.36
N TRP A 311 2.25 -6.08 18.75
CA TRP A 311 3.17 -6.96 18.05
C TRP A 311 3.91 -7.85 19.05
N HIS A 312 3.73 -9.16 18.94
CA HIS A 312 4.48 -10.12 19.75
C HIS A 312 5.99 -9.95 19.52
N HIS A 313 6.79 -10.03 20.59
CA HIS A 313 8.25 -9.90 20.56
C HIS A 313 8.79 -8.56 20.05
N SER A 314 7.96 -7.52 20.05
CA SER A 314 8.35 -6.16 19.70
C SER A 314 8.54 -5.31 20.96
N ILE A 315 9.63 -4.56 20.98
CA ILE A 315 9.91 -3.54 21.98
C ILE A 315 9.75 -2.18 21.34
N GLN A 316 9.01 -1.32 22.02
CA GLN A 316 8.84 0.07 21.68
C GLN A 316 9.68 0.95 22.62
N MET A 317 10.39 1.89 22.03
CA MET A 317 11.20 2.88 22.71
C MET A 317 10.78 4.28 22.28
N TRP A 318 10.60 5.18 23.24
CA TRP A 318 10.39 6.61 23.02
C TRP A 318 11.61 7.38 23.50
N ILE A 319 12.29 8.03 22.56
CA ILE A 319 13.54 8.77 22.70
C ILE A 319 13.19 10.26 22.77
N ARG A 320 13.78 10.98 23.72
CA ARG A 320 13.50 12.39 23.99
C ARG A 320 14.51 13.32 23.38
#